data_AF-A0A519K7L1-F1
#
_entry.id   AF-A0A519K7L1-F1
#
_cell.length_a   1.000
_cell.length_b   1.000
_cell.length_c   1.000
_cell.angle_alpha   90.00
_cell.angle_beta   90.00
_cell.angle_gamma   90.00
#
_symmetry.space_group_name_H-M   'P 1'
#
loop_
_entity.id
_entity.type
_entity.pdbx_description
1 polymer ?
#
loop_
_entity_poly.entity_id
_entity_poly.type
_entity_poly.pdbx_seq_one_letter_code
_entity_poly.pdbx_strand_id
1 'polypeptide(L)'
;MNLMHFRTLAEPGGPFYDAHQASAAENRFVKALAKEVQIADIDTETGEPVMRDGTAADRFPNPYPNATAAAAANGGAAPPDLSVMAKARHGGADYIYSLLTGYHAVPAGLTIRPGQNYNAYMAGDLTPFWTGDAEHVPAGGFIAMPNPLRNGQVTYDDGTAQTADNYAKDVAAYIAWASDPKQVERKRSGVGALIFLLLFAGVTYLSYRRIWKGVAH
;
A
#
# COMPACT_ATOMS: atom_id res chain seq x y z
N MET A 1 -1.48 8.93 3.49
CA MET A 1 -1.49 7.69 4.30
C MET A 1 -1.97 8.02 5.70
N ASN A 2 -3.26 8.32 5.83
CA ASN A 2 -3.85 8.93 7.03
C ASN A 2 -3.91 8.01 8.25
N LEU A 3 -3.67 6.71 8.08
CA LEU A 3 -3.68 5.72 9.17
C LEU A 3 -2.26 5.40 9.69
N MET A 4 -1.23 5.90 9.02
CA MET A 4 0.17 5.66 9.38
C MET A 4 0.68 6.75 10.32
N HIS A 5 1.34 6.32 11.39
CA HIS A 5 2.10 7.20 12.29
C HIS A 5 3.59 6.96 12.06
N PHE A 6 4.44 7.94 12.34
CA PHE A 6 5.89 7.79 12.18
C PHE A 6 6.44 6.60 12.99
N ARG A 7 5.99 6.43 14.24
CA ARG A 7 6.37 5.28 15.09
C ARG A 7 6.04 3.92 14.49
N THR A 8 5.02 3.83 13.62
CA THR A 8 4.63 2.56 13.00
C THR A 8 5.75 2.00 12.13
N LEU A 9 6.64 2.85 11.60
CA LEU A 9 7.79 2.42 10.80
C LEU A 9 8.81 1.59 11.59
N ALA A 10 8.86 1.73 12.92
CA ALA A 10 9.77 0.99 13.80
C ALA A 10 9.06 -0.05 14.69
N GLU A 11 7.76 -0.28 14.48
CA GLU A 11 7.04 -1.39 15.11
C GLU A 11 7.54 -2.74 14.55
N PRO A 12 7.36 -3.87 15.27
CA PRO A 12 7.75 -5.19 14.78
C PRO A 12 7.26 -5.48 13.36
N GLY A 13 8.20 -5.75 12.44
CA GLY A 13 7.91 -5.99 11.02
C GLY A 13 7.89 -4.72 10.16
N GLY A 14 8.10 -3.54 10.72
CA GLY A 14 8.29 -2.28 10.00
C GLY A 14 9.70 -2.12 9.42
N PRO A 15 9.88 -1.19 8.46
CA PRO A 15 11.14 -0.99 7.74
C PRO A 15 12.32 -0.56 8.64
N PHE A 16 12.05 0.12 9.75
CA PHE A 16 13.07 0.57 10.70
C PHE A 16 13.01 -0.19 12.04
N TYR A 17 12.40 -1.38 12.06
CA TYR A 17 12.32 -2.19 13.26
C TYR A 17 13.70 -2.56 13.80
N ASP A 18 13.91 -2.35 15.09
CA ASP A 18 15.13 -2.71 15.81
C ASP A 18 14.75 -3.32 17.17
N ALA A 19 15.09 -4.59 17.38
CA ALA A 19 14.75 -5.33 18.59
C ALA A 19 15.51 -4.85 19.84
N HIS A 20 16.59 -4.09 19.66
CA HIS A 20 17.42 -3.60 20.76
C HIS A 20 16.98 -2.23 21.28
N GLN A 21 16.04 -1.57 20.61
CA GLN A 21 15.52 -0.28 21.06
C GLN A 21 14.42 -0.45 22.11
N ALA A 22 14.37 0.50 23.06
CA ALA A 22 13.40 0.50 24.14
C ALA A 22 11.95 0.70 23.65
N SER A 23 11.75 1.48 22.57
CA SER A 23 10.44 1.63 21.94
C SER A 23 10.56 2.11 20.48
N ALA A 24 9.52 1.86 19.68
CA ALA A 24 9.47 2.31 18.29
C ALA A 24 9.50 3.85 18.16
N ALA A 25 9.03 4.58 19.16
CA ALA A 25 9.08 6.05 19.17
C ALA A 25 10.49 6.61 19.39
N GLU A 26 11.38 5.81 20.00
CA GLU A 26 12.77 6.18 20.27
C GLU A 26 13.72 5.88 19.10
N ASN A 27 13.20 5.31 18.00
CA ASN A 27 13.99 4.97 16.85
C ASN A 27 14.61 6.20 16.18
N ARG A 28 15.93 6.16 15.98
CA ARG A 28 16.70 7.27 15.41
C ARG A 28 16.18 7.70 14.03
N PHE A 29 15.80 6.76 13.17
CA PHE A 29 15.33 7.06 11.83
C PHE A 29 13.92 7.65 11.88
N VAL A 30 13.04 7.09 12.70
CA VAL A 30 11.69 7.62 12.93
C VAL A 30 11.73 9.05 13.45
N LYS A 31 12.58 9.32 14.45
CA LYS A 31 12.73 10.67 15.00
C LYS A 31 13.29 11.65 13.98
N ALA A 32 14.26 11.24 13.16
CA ALA A 32 14.80 12.08 12.11
C ALA A 32 13.72 12.42 11.07
N LEU A 33 13.03 11.41 10.54
CA LEU A 33 11.96 11.57 9.54
C LEU A 33 10.79 12.42 10.06
N ALA A 34 10.40 12.24 11.33
CA ALA A 34 9.31 13.03 11.91
C ALA A 34 9.69 14.53 12.00
N LYS A 35 10.94 14.84 12.33
CA LYS A 35 11.43 16.23 12.44
C LYS A 35 11.54 16.95 11.11
N GLU A 36 11.60 16.24 9.98
CA GLU A 36 11.62 16.86 8.65
C GLU A 36 10.31 17.56 8.29
N VAL A 37 9.23 17.26 9.03
CA VAL A 37 7.90 17.80 8.79
C VAL A 37 7.52 18.78 9.90
N GLN A 38 6.95 19.91 9.51
CA GLN A 38 6.30 20.85 10.43
C GLN A 38 4.81 20.50 10.59
N ILE A 39 4.35 20.38 11.82
CA ILE A 39 2.98 20.04 12.19
C ILE A 39 2.34 21.25 12.88
N ALA A 40 1.12 21.59 12.45
CA ALA A 40 0.33 22.62 13.11
C ALA A 40 -0.12 22.14 14.49
N ASP A 41 0.09 22.97 15.50
CA ASP A 41 -0.29 22.73 16.89
C ASP A 41 -0.78 24.03 17.53
N ILE A 42 -1.26 23.96 18.76
CA ILE A 42 -1.68 25.13 19.55
C ILE A 42 -0.72 25.31 20.73
N ASP A 43 -0.20 26.52 20.88
CA ASP A 43 0.64 26.88 22.02
C ASP A 43 -0.16 26.79 23.32
N THR A 44 0.36 26.05 24.30
CA THR A 44 -0.35 25.77 25.55
C THR A 44 -0.40 26.95 26.53
N GLU A 45 0.46 27.95 26.36
CA GLU A 45 0.54 29.14 27.22
C GLU A 45 -0.23 30.31 26.62
N THR A 46 -0.17 30.50 25.30
CA THR A 46 -0.78 31.64 24.60
C THR A 46 -2.07 31.31 23.89
N GLY A 47 -2.31 30.03 23.54
CA GLY A 47 -3.47 29.59 22.77
C GLY A 47 -3.39 29.92 21.27
N GLU A 48 -2.24 30.42 20.79
CA GLU A 48 -2.04 30.79 19.40
C GLU A 48 -1.64 29.58 18.53
N PRO A 49 -1.98 29.58 17.22
CA PRO A 49 -1.50 28.55 16.31
C PRO A 49 0.01 28.62 16.13
N VAL A 50 0.69 27.50 16.29
CA VAL A 50 2.14 27.36 16.08
C VAL A 50 2.44 26.20 15.14
N MET A 51 3.64 26.24 14.55
CA MET A 51 4.20 25.10 13.82
C MET A 51 5.32 24.50 14.68
N ARG A 52 5.28 23.18 14.88
CA ARG A 52 6.32 22.44 15.59
C ARG A 52 6.91 21.34 14.74
N ASP A 53 8.12 20.94 15.08
CA ASP A 53 8.71 19.71 14.55
C ASP A 53 7.79 18.51 14.85
N GLY A 54 7.67 17.63 13.86
CA GLY A 54 6.96 16.38 14.01
C GLY A 54 7.62 15.45 15.03
N THR A 55 6.80 14.66 15.69
CA THR A 55 7.20 13.64 16.65
C THR A 55 6.84 12.26 16.11
N ALA A 56 7.42 11.22 16.71
CA ALA A 56 7.09 9.83 16.33
C ALA A 56 5.60 9.49 16.52
N ALA A 57 4.89 10.21 17.37
CA ALA A 57 3.46 10.01 17.62
C ALA A 57 2.58 10.64 16.53
N ASP A 58 3.10 11.55 15.71
CA ASP A 58 2.33 12.22 14.66
C ASP A 58 2.05 11.27 13.48
N ARG A 59 0.96 11.57 12.78
CA ARG A 59 0.60 10.92 11.52
C ARG A 59 1.40 11.49 10.37
N PHE A 60 1.46 10.74 9.28
CA PHE A 60 1.97 11.29 8.04
C PHE A 60 1.11 12.47 7.60
N PRO A 61 1.73 13.62 7.25
CA PRO A 61 1.00 14.81 6.83
C PRO A 61 0.24 14.52 5.53
N ASN A 62 -0.95 15.09 5.42
CA ASN A 62 -1.69 15.04 4.17
C ASN A 62 -1.15 16.14 3.23
N PRO A 63 -0.77 15.82 1.98
CA PRO A 63 -0.33 16.84 1.02
C PRO A 63 -1.43 17.85 0.67
N TYR A 64 -2.70 17.51 0.92
CA TYR A 64 -3.84 18.39 0.67
C TYR A 64 -4.71 18.56 1.92
N PRO A 65 -5.30 19.75 2.14
CA PRO A 65 -6.16 19.99 3.29
C PRO A 65 -7.49 19.21 3.21
N ASN A 66 -7.98 18.91 2.01
CA ASN A 66 -9.21 18.17 1.78
C ASN A 66 -9.25 17.57 0.36
N ALA A 67 -10.25 16.69 0.12
CA ALA A 67 -10.43 15.99 -1.15
C ALA A 67 -10.72 16.95 -2.33
N THR A 68 -11.43 18.05 -2.11
CA THR A 68 -11.74 19.04 -3.15
C THR A 68 -10.47 19.75 -3.63
N ALA A 69 -9.61 20.17 -2.70
CA ALA A 69 -8.30 20.74 -3.02
C ALA A 69 -7.41 19.73 -3.75
N ALA A 70 -7.41 18.47 -3.30
CA ALA A 70 -6.69 17.39 -3.96
C ALA A 70 -7.16 17.16 -5.40
N ALA A 71 -8.48 17.11 -5.65
CA ALA A 71 -9.05 16.97 -6.98
C ALA A 71 -8.70 18.18 -7.87
N ALA A 72 -8.85 19.40 -7.36
CA ALA A 72 -8.53 20.62 -8.09
C ALA A 72 -7.05 20.64 -8.55
N ALA A 73 -6.13 20.20 -7.69
CA ALA A 73 -4.70 20.14 -8.02
C ALA A 73 -4.32 19.01 -9.00
N ASN A 74 -5.19 18.00 -9.18
CA ASN A 74 -4.91 16.79 -9.96
C ASN A 74 -5.92 16.60 -11.11
N GLY A 75 -6.38 17.69 -11.74
CA GLY A 75 -7.22 17.62 -12.94
C GLY A 75 -8.62 17.05 -12.71
N GLY A 76 -9.19 17.25 -11.51
CA GLY A 76 -10.52 16.80 -11.13
C GLY A 76 -10.57 15.43 -10.44
N ALA A 77 -9.45 14.71 -10.34
CA ALA A 77 -9.39 13.42 -9.68
C ALA A 77 -8.58 13.50 -8.37
N ALA A 78 -9.22 13.23 -7.23
CA ALA A 78 -8.51 13.18 -5.96
C ALA A 78 -7.70 11.88 -5.84
N PRO A 79 -6.38 11.94 -5.55
CA PRO A 79 -5.59 10.75 -5.27
C PRO A 79 -6.16 9.99 -4.06
N PRO A 80 -6.36 8.66 -4.16
CA PRO A 80 -6.88 7.88 -3.05
C PRO A 80 -5.84 7.74 -1.93
N ASP A 81 -6.30 7.60 -0.69
CA ASP A 81 -5.40 7.34 0.44
C ASP A 81 -4.76 5.94 0.32
N LEU A 82 -3.44 5.88 0.47
CA LEU A 82 -2.67 4.65 0.26
C LEU A 82 -2.57 3.75 1.50
N SER A 83 -3.13 4.14 2.65
CA SER A 83 -2.90 3.39 3.91
C SER A 83 -3.41 1.95 3.85
N VAL A 84 -4.44 1.67 3.05
CA VAL A 84 -5.04 0.34 2.89
C VAL A 84 -5.14 -0.09 1.42
N MET A 85 -4.35 0.53 0.53
CA MET A 85 -4.53 0.35 -0.91
C MET A 85 -4.35 -1.11 -1.36
N ALA A 86 -3.39 -1.84 -0.77
CA ALA A 86 -3.16 -3.24 -1.11
C ALA A 86 -4.31 -4.16 -0.67
N LYS A 87 -5.14 -3.74 0.30
CA LYS A 87 -6.37 -4.47 0.69
C LYS A 87 -7.58 -4.00 -0.12
N ALA A 88 -7.59 -2.75 -0.57
CA ALA A 88 -8.70 -2.13 -1.28
C ALA A 88 -8.74 -2.47 -2.78
N ARG A 89 -7.74 -3.20 -3.31
CA ARG A 89 -7.64 -3.60 -4.71
C ARG A 89 -7.35 -5.09 -4.81
N HIS A 90 -8.00 -5.75 -5.77
CA HIS A 90 -7.70 -7.14 -6.10
C HIS A 90 -6.25 -7.27 -6.55
N GLY A 91 -5.59 -8.38 -6.19
CA GLY A 91 -4.16 -8.59 -6.43
C GLY A 91 -3.23 -7.85 -5.46
N GLY A 92 -3.70 -6.85 -4.72
CA GLY A 92 -2.95 -6.17 -3.68
C GLY A 92 -1.60 -5.62 -4.13
N ALA A 93 -0.50 -6.15 -3.60
CA ALA A 93 0.85 -5.72 -3.94
C ALA A 93 1.15 -5.89 -5.45
N ASP A 94 0.71 -7.01 -6.04
CA ASP A 94 0.95 -7.32 -7.45
C ASP A 94 0.25 -6.33 -8.38
N TYR A 95 -0.96 -5.91 -8.00
CA TYR A 95 -1.69 -4.86 -8.72
C TYR A 95 -0.95 -3.52 -8.66
N ILE A 96 -0.46 -3.13 -7.48
CA ILE A 96 0.28 -1.87 -7.32
C ILE A 96 1.56 -1.88 -8.16
N TYR A 97 2.35 -2.97 -8.08
CA TYR A 97 3.55 -3.13 -8.89
C TYR A 97 3.25 -3.06 -10.39
N SER A 98 2.24 -3.80 -10.84
CA SER A 98 1.85 -3.85 -12.26
C SER A 98 1.32 -2.49 -12.74
N LEU A 99 0.54 -1.79 -11.92
CA LEU A 99 0.05 -0.45 -12.23
C LEU A 99 1.21 0.55 -12.37
N LEU A 100 2.21 0.51 -11.47
CA LEU A 100 3.35 1.43 -11.50
C LEU A 100 4.29 1.17 -12.69
N THR A 101 4.38 -0.09 -13.16
CA THR A 101 5.26 -0.48 -14.28
C THR A 101 4.55 -0.54 -15.63
N GLY A 102 3.21 -0.60 -15.66
CA GLY A 102 2.41 -0.79 -16.88
C GLY A 102 2.00 0.47 -17.63
N TYR A 103 2.75 1.56 -17.46
CA TYR A 103 2.60 2.75 -18.29
C TYR A 103 3.27 2.51 -19.65
N HIS A 104 2.46 2.44 -20.71
CA HIS A 104 2.92 2.21 -22.07
C HIS A 104 2.52 3.36 -22.99
N ALA A 105 3.11 3.39 -24.18
CA ALA A 105 2.65 4.25 -25.25
C ALA A 105 1.18 3.92 -25.57
N VAL A 106 0.41 4.97 -25.88
CA VAL A 106 -1.00 4.82 -26.26
C VAL A 106 -1.09 3.97 -27.52
N PRO A 107 -1.87 2.86 -27.52
CA PRO A 107 -2.07 2.06 -28.72
C PRO A 107 -2.63 2.90 -29.87
N ALA A 108 -2.13 2.69 -31.08
CA ALA A 108 -2.60 3.40 -32.26
C ALA A 108 -4.10 3.11 -32.48
N GLY A 109 -4.93 4.15 -32.53
CA GLY A 109 -6.39 4.03 -32.65
C GLY A 109 -7.15 4.21 -31.33
N LEU A 110 -6.46 4.34 -30.19
CA LEU A 110 -7.07 4.68 -28.92
C LEU A 110 -7.09 6.20 -28.70
N THR A 111 -8.29 6.77 -28.55
CA THR A 111 -8.47 8.20 -28.30
C THR A 111 -8.52 8.48 -26.80
N ILE A 112 -7.60 9.30 -26.30
CA ILE A 112 -7.52 9.66 -24.87
C ILE A 112 -7.96 11.10 -24.64
N ARG A 113 -8.72 11.33 -23.57
CA ARG A 113 -9.10 12.68 -23.15
C ARG A 113 -7.92 13.43 -22.52
N PRO A 114 -7.85 14.77 -22.65
CA PRO A 114 -6.85 15.56 -21.96
C PRO A 114 -6.83 15.27 -20.45
N GLY A 115 -5.64 15.14 -19.88
CA GLY A 115 -5.45 14.85 -18.45
C GLY A 115 -5.58 13.37 -18.06
N GLN A 116 -5.78 12.46 -19.03
CA GLN A 116 -5.75 11.02 -18.80
C GLN A 116 -4.53 10.37 -19.45
N ASN A 117 -4.13 9.22 -18.91
CA ASN A 117 -3.02 8.40 -19.37
C ASN A 117 -3.52 6.97 -19.59
N TYR A 118 -2.90 6.24 -20.51
CA TYR A 118 -3.17 4.82 -20.71
C TYR A 118 -2.31 3.96 -19.78
N ASN A 119 -2.92 2.96 -19.15
CA ASN A 119 -2.23 1.95 -18.37
C ASN A 119 -2.86 0.58 -18.59
N ALA A 120 -2.03 -0.44 -18.89
CA ALA A 120 -2.50 -1.77 -19.24
C ALA A 120 -3.17 -2.54 -18.08
N TYR A 121 -2.91 -2.14 -16.82
CA TYR A 121 -3.44 -2.80 -15.62
C TYR A 121 -4.54 -1.98 -14.93
N MET A 122 -4.82 -0.77 -15.42
CA MET A 122 -5.96 0.00 -14.93
C MET A 122 -7.25 -0.66 -15.43
N ALA A 123 -8.23 -0.85 -14.55
CA ALA A 123 -9.53 -1.34 -14.98
C ALA A 123 -10.28 -0.25 -15.76
N GLY A 124 -10.79 -0.58 -16.94
CA GLY A 124 -11.60 0.32 -17.75
C GLY A 124 -12.17 -0.40 -18.97
N ASP A 125 -13.21 0.18 -19.55
CA ASP A 125 -13.69 -0.22 -20.88
C ASP A 125 -13.15 0.76 -21.92
N LEU A 126 -12.30 0.26 -22.82
CA LEU A 126 -11.67 1.03 -23.88
C LEU A 126 -12.45 0.96 -25.20
N THR A 127 -13.46 0.09 -25.30
CA THR A 127 -14.26 -0.12 -26.52
C THR A 127 -14.82 1.17 -27.10
N PRO A 128 -15.40 2.11 -26.32
CA PRO A 128 -15.97 3.34 -26.87
C PRO A 128 -14.92 4.32 -27.42
N PHE A 129 -13.64 4.11 -27.11
CA PHE A 129 -12.53 5.00 -27.45
C PHE A 129 -11.58 4.39 -28.48
N TRP A 130 -11.89 3.18 -28.94
CA TRP A 130 -11.07 2.39 -29.85
C TRP A 130 -11.60 2.49 -31.28
N THR A 131 -10.69 2.74 -32.23
CA THR A 131 -11.01 2.87 -33.66
C THR A 131 -10.38 1.78 -34.53
N GLY A 132 -9.67 0.82 -33.92
CA GLY A 132 -9.12 -0.34 -34.61
C GLY A 132 -10.11 -1.50 -34.69
N ASP A 133 -9.59 -2.73 -34.70
CA ASP A 133 -10.40 -3.94 -34.78
C ASP A 133 -11.26 -4.13 -33.51
N ALA A 134 -12.58 -4.26 -33.69
CA ALA A 134 -13.55 -4.40 -32.61
C ALA A 134 -13.40 -5.74 -31.85
N GLU A 135 -12.81 -6.76 -32.48
CA GLU A 135 -12.55 -8.05 -31.83
C GLU A 135 -11.26 -8.02 -30.96
N HIS A 136 -10.40 -7.02 -31.15
CA HIS A 136 -9.09 -6.91 -30.50
C HIS A 136 -8.90 -5.56 -29.80
N VAL A 137 -9.81 -5.22 -28.89
CA VAL A 137 -9.67 -4.03 -28.03
C VAL A 137 -8.50 -4.25 -27.05
N PRO A 138 -7.56 -3.30 -26.92
CA PRO A 138 -6.46 -3.43 -25.97
C PRO A 138 -6.98 -3.54 -24.53
N ALA A 139 -6.28 -4.32 -23.71
CA ALA A 139 -6.57 -4.40 -22.28
C ALA A 139 -6.13 -3.11 -21.56
N GLY A 140 -6.74 -2.84 -20.41
CA GLY A 140 -6.37 -1.73 -19.52
C GLY A 140 -7.43 -0.64 -19.46
N GLY A 141 -6.99 0.57 -19.14
CA GLY A 141 -7.90 1.66 -18.83
C GLY A 141 -7.20 3.01 -18.79
N PHE A 142 -8.01 4.05 -18.61
CA PHE A 142 -7.53 5.41 -18.43
C PHE A 142 -7.33 5.75 -16.95
N ILE A 143 -6.21 6.39 -16.65
CA ILE A 143 -5.84 6.84 -15.31
C ILE A 143 -5.41 8.31 -15.34
N ALA A 144 -5.86 9.11 -14.36
CA ALA A 144 -5.49 10.53 -14.27
C ALA A 144 -4.04 10.74 -13.79
N MET A 145 -3.46 9.72 -13.14
CA MET A 145 -2.07 9.73 -12.69
C MET A 145 -1.12 9.56 -13.89
N PRO A 146 -0.14 10.46 -14.10
CA PRO A 146 0.95 10.23 -15.06
C PRO A 146 1.92 9.18 -14.52
N ASN A 147 2.80 8.64 -15.36
CA ASN A 147 3.83 7.69 -14.91
C ASN A 147 4.73 8.34 -13.82
N PRO A 148 4.66 7.86 -12.55
CA PRO A 148 5.35 8.51 -11.44
C PRO A 148 6.81 8.05 -11.29
N LEU A 149 7.21 6.96 -11.94
CA LEU A 149 8.52 6.33 -11.76
C LEU A 149 9.39 6.44 -13.02
N ARG A 150 10.64 6.85 -12.82
CA ARG A 150 11.68 6.88 -13.85
C ARG A 150 12.98 6.35 -13.28
N ASN A 151 13.81 5.73 -14.13
CA ASN A 151 15.15 5.29 -13.71
C ASN A 151 15.98 6.50 -13.21
N GLY A 152 16.80 6.29 -12.17
CA GLY A 152 17.67 7.32 -11.60
C GLY A 152 16.96 8.39 -10.74
N GLN A 153 15.68 8.20 -10.39
CA GLN A 153 14.90 9.21 -9.67
C GLN A 153 15.23 9.33 -8.17
N VAL A 154 15.58 8.22 -7.51
CA VAL A 154 15.88 8.18 -6.06
C VAL A 154 17.13 7.35 -5.82
N THR A 155 18.08 7.88 -5.07
CA THR A 155 19.27 7.11 -4.69
C THR A 155 18.98 6.26 -3.45
N TYR A 156 19.21 4.95 -3.54
CA TYR A 156 19.16 4.04 -2.41
C TYR A 156 20.41 4.17 -1.53
N ASP A 157 20.23 3.97 -0.23
CA ASP A 157 21.30 3.98 0.78
C ASP A 157 22.10 2.67 0.82
N ASP A 158 21.53 1.57 0.32
CA ASP A 158 22.12 0.23 0.28
C ASP A 158 22.89 -0.08 -1.02
N GLY A 159 22.89 0.85 -1.98
CA GLY A 159 23.52 0.67 -3.30
C GLY A 159 22.69 -0.10 -4.31
N THR A 160 21.41 -0.39 -4.04
CA THR A 160 20.48 -1.01 -4.99
C THR A 160 20.38 -0.19 -6.28
N ALA A 161 20.26 -0.89 -7.41
CA ALA A 161 20.17 -0.24 -8.71
C ALA A 161 18.93 0.65 -8.83
N GLN A 162 19.14 1.88 -9.30
CA GLN A 162 18.13 2.94 -9.39
C GLN A 162 17.18 2.76 -10.59
N THR A 163 16.40 1.68 -10.59
CA THR A 163 15.48 1.31 -11.69
C THR A 163 14.03 1.47 -11.29
N ALA A 164 13.16 1.81 -12.26
CA ALA A 164 11.72 1.91 -12.05
C ALA A 164 11.10 0.58 -11.58
N ASP A 165 11.67 -0.55 -12.00
CA ASP A 165 11.28 -1.88 -11.54
C ASP A 165 11.55 -2.07 -10.03
N ASN A 166 12.75 -1.73 -9.57
CA ASN A 166 13.09 -1.79 -8.15
C ASN A 166 12.22 -0.84 -7.32
N TYR A 167 12.05 0.42 -7.76
CA TYR A 167 11.17 1.36 -7.07
C TYR A 167 9.74 0.83 -6.97
N ALA A 168 9.20 0.25 -8.06
CA ALA A 168 7.85 -0.29 -8.05
C ALA A 168 7.70 -1.47 -7.08
N LYS A 169 8.70 -2.37 -7.02
CA LYS A 169 8.72 -3.50 -6.06
C LYS A 169 8.74 -3.01 -4.63
N ASP A 170 9.62 -2.07 -4.31
CA ASP A 170 9.79 -1.57 -2.94
C ASP A 170 8.58 -0.76 -2.49
N VAL A 171 8.03 0.09 -3.35
CA VAL A 171 6.80 0.85 -3.07
C VAL A 171 5.61 -0.10 -2.91
N ALA A 172 5.47 -1.12 -3.75
CA ALA A 172 4.41 -2.11 -3.61
C ALA A 172 4.54 -2.90 -2.29
N ALA A 173 5.75 -3.33 -1.94
CA ALA A 173 6.03 -4.02 -0.69
C ALA A 173 5.72 -3.12 0.53
N TYR A 174 6.13 -1.85 0.47
CA TYR A 174 5.86 -0.87 1.52
C TYR A 174 4.35 -0.62 1.70
N ILE A 175 3.61 -0.40 0.62
CA ILE A 175 2.15 -0.18 0.69
C ILE A 175 1.42 -1.45 1.16
N ALA A 176 1.89 -2.64 0.77
CA ALA A 176 1.36 -3.90 1.25
C ALA A 176 1.58 -4.08 2.76
N TRP A 177 2.77 -3.76 3.25
CA TRP A 177 3.07 -3.73 4.67
C TRP A 177 2.22 -2.69 5.40
N ALA A 178 2.13 -1.46 4.91
CA ALA A 178 1.34 -0.40 5.55
C ALA A 178 -0.15 -0.75 5.62
N SER A 179 -0.66 -1.48 4.62
CA SER A 179 -2.03 -2.01 4.61
C SER A 179 -2.25 -3.11 5.65
N ASP A 180 -1.19 -3.80 6.10
CA ASP A 180 -1.26 -4.93 7.03
C ASP A 180 0.01 -5.09 7.90
N PRO A 181 0.32 -4.17 8.83
CA PRO A 181 1.62 -4.18 9.52
C PRO A 181 1.87 -5.45 10.35
N LYS A 182 0.80 -6.11 10.80
CA LYS A 182 0.84 -7.35 11.59
C LYS A 182 0.79 -8.63 10.75
N GLN A 183 1.03 -8.55 9.45
CA GLN A 183 0.90 -9.71 8.55
C GLN A 183 1.81 -10.88 8.97
N VAL A 184 3.05 -10.59 9.36
CA VAL A 184 4.03 -11.61 9.77
C VAL A 184 3.58 -12.34 11.03
N GLU A 185 3.20 -11.59 12.07
CA GLU A 185 2.69 -12.13 13.32
C GLU A 185 1.43 -12.97 13.09
N ARG A 186 0.47 -12.45 12.31
CA ARG A 186 -0.76 -13.18 11.96
C ARG A 186 -0.46 -14.50 11.26
N LYS A 187 0.43 -14.51 10.27
CA LYS A 187 0.80 -15.73 9.54
C LYS A 187 1.47 -16.75 10.46
N ARG A 188 2.38 -16.30 11.33
CA ARG A 188 3.05 -17.16 12.32
C ARG A 188 2.05 -17.84 13.27
N SER A 189 1.13 -17.06 13.85
CA SER A 189 0.09 -17.58 14.74
C SER A 189 -0.91 -18.48 14.00
N GLY A 190 -1.24 -18.14 12.75
CA GLY A 190 -2.14 -18.92 11.90
C GLY A 190 -1.63 -20.32 11.58
N VAL A 191 -0.34 -20.48 11.31
CA VAL A 191 0.26 -21.82 11.09
C VAL A 191 0.11 -22.70 12.33
N GLY A 192 0.36 -22.14 13.52
CA GLY A 192 0.17 -22.86 14.79
C GLY A 192 -1.28 -23.31 14.98
N ALA A 193 -2.24 -22.43 14.71
CA ALA A 193 -3.67 -22.75 14.79
C ALA A 193 -4.07 -23.86 13.79
N LEU A 194 -3.56 -23.84 12.56
CA LEU A 194 -3.86 -24.87 11.56
C LEU A 194 -3.33 -26.25 11.96
N ILE A 195 -2.12 -26.33 12.54
CA ILE A 195 -1.56 -27.57 13.06
C ILE A 195 -2.44 -28.12 14.19
N PHE A 196 -2.84 -27.26 15.13
CA PHE A 196 -3.75 -27.65 16.20
C PHE A 196 -5.08 -28.19 15.67
N LEU A 197 -5.69 -27.48 14.71
CA LEU A 197 -6.96 -27.89 14.11
C LEU A 197 -6.84 -29.23 13.37
N LEU A 198 -5.74 -29.50 12.68
CA LEU A 198 -5.48 -30.78 12.03
C LEU A 198 -5.40 -31.94 13.03
N LEU A 199 -4.64 -31.76 14.11
CA LEU A 199 -4.53 -32.76 15.16
C LEU A 199 -5.88 -32.99 15.86
N PHE A 200 -6.59 -31.91 16.18
CA PHE A 200 -7.90 -31.96 16.81
C PHE A 200 -8.94 -32.63 15.92
N ALA A 201 -8.95 -32.32 14.62
CA ALA A 201 -9.78 -33.00 13.63
C ALA A 201 -9.45 -34.49 13.54
N GLY A 202 -8.16 -34.87 13.59
CA GLY A 202 -7.74 -36.26 13.63
C GLY A 202 -8.27 -37.00 14.87
N VAL A 203 -8.13 -36.42 16.06
CA VAL A 203 -8.62 -37.01 17.32
C VAL A 203 -10.14 -37.14 17.33
N THR A 204 -10.86 -36.10 16.90
CA THR A 204 -12.33 -36.11 16.86
C THR A 204 -12.85 -37.10 15.80
N TYR A 205 -12.19 -37.21 14.64
CA TYR A 205 -12.52 -38.20 13.62
C TYR A 205 -12.30 -39.64 14.10
N LEU A 206 -11.17 -39.91 14.77
CA LEU A 206 -10.91 -41.23 15.36
C LEU A 206 -11.92 -41.56 16.46
N SER A 207 -12.30 -40.56 17.27
CA SER A 207 -13.33 -40.72 18.32
C SER A 207 -14.71 -41.01 17.71
N TYR A 208 -15.10 -40.27 16.67
CA TYR A 208 -16.32 -40.54 15.89
C TYR A 208 -16.32 -41.96 15.34
N ARG A 209 -15.25 -42.37 14.64
CA ARG A 209 -15.15 -43.71 14.06
C ARG A 209 -15.22 -44.83 15.11
N ARG A 210 -14.72 -44.58 16.33
CA ARG A 210 -14.79 -45.53 17.44
C ARG A 210 -16.19 -45.66 18.02
N ILE A 211 -16.90 -44.55 18.23
CA ILE A 211 -18.26 -44.54 18.80
C ILE A 211 -19.25 -45.20 17.84
N TRP A 212 -19.13 -44.91 16.54
CA TRP A 212 -20.10 -45.36 15.53
C TRP A 212 -19.78 -46.73 14.92
N LYS A 213 -18.70 -47.39 15.33
CA LYS A 213 -18.27 -48.69 14.77
C LYS A 213 -19.31 -49.82 14.91
N GLY A 214 -20.24 -49.71 15.86
CA GLY A 214 -21.26 -50.72 16.16
C GLY A 214 -22.70 -50.29 15.89
N VAL A 215 -22.92 -49.15 15.25
CA VAL A 215 -24.26 -48.65 14.92
C VAL A 215 -24.54 -48.96 13.45
N ALA A 216 -25.62 -49.69 13.16
CA ALA A 216 -26.03 -49.97 11.79
C ALA A 216 -26.31 -48.65 11.05
N HIS A 217 -25.79 -48.52 9.84
CA HIS A 217 -26.03 -47.37 8.96
C HIS A 217 -27.44 -47.43 8.36
#